data_AF-A0A251U5L1-F1
#
_entry.id   AF-A0A251U5L1-F1
#
_cell.length_a   1.000
_cell.length_b   1.000
_cell.length_c   1.000
_cell.angle_alpha   90.00
_cell.angle_beta   90.00
_cell.angle_gamma   90.00
#
_symmetry.space_group_name_H-M   'P 1'
#
loop_
_entity.id
_entity.type
_entity.pdbx_description
1 polymer ?
#
loop_
_entity_poly.entity_id
_entity_poly.type
_entity_poly.pdbx_seq_one_letter_code
_entity_poly.pdbx_strand_id
1 'polypeptide(L)'
;MKHLKAMRVQDLCGLMGNIIGIVALLGTAPTFELSRLFAEYLGDQMLAVVCKHYEDVRLLESYQKNGKLNPDFALHMFAKELGQSIDGRYLVLCIEDIRACEVDKDVEGKLLFPDPTLPDGSRPAGFLGYAVNMINIEADHSDTKTDSGCGLRETLFYRLFGDTQVYETRDDMKRAISCIKDGAVSMDGGILRGNGAVSLGCL
;
A
#
# COMPACT_ATOMS: atom_id res chain seq x y z
N MET A 1 25.67 24.42 -0.97
CA MET A 1 26.35 23.71 0.16
C MET A 1 26.39 24.49 1.48
N LYS A 2 25.86 25.73 1.60
CA LYS A 2 25.91 26.51 2.87
C LYS A 2 24.64 26.43 3.75
N HIS A 3 23.65 25.60 3.42
CA HIS A 3 22.37 25.52 4.15
C HIS A 3 22.11 24.23 4.93
N LEU A 4 23.05 23.27 4.91
CA LEU A 4 23.02 22.02 5.71
C LEU A 4 23.15 22.23 7.24
N LYS A 5 22.94 23.45 7.75
CA LYS A 5 23.22 23.83 9.15
C LYS A 5 21.98 23.89 10.06
N ALA A 6 20.81 23.49 9.58
CA ALA A 6 19.57 23.51 10.39
C ALA A 6 19.04 22.11 10.78
N MET A 7 19.42 21.05 10.09
CA MET A 7 19.27 19.66 10.57
C MET A 7 20.67 19.11 10.85
N ARG A 8 20.91 18.51 12.02
CA ARG A 8 22.17 17.80 12.22
C ARG A 8 22.21 16.64 11.22
N VAL A 9 23.38 16.34 10.65
CA VAL A 9 23.57 15.18 9.75
C VAL A 9 23.04 13.89 10.39
N GLN A 10 23.11 13.76 11.73
CA GLN A 10 22.49 12.68 12.50
C GLN A 10 20.95 12.63 12.41
N ASP A 11 20.27 13.78 12.39
CA ASP A 11 18.81 13.86 12.30
C ASP A 11 18.33 13.50 10.86
N LEU A 12 19.13 13.80 9.84
CA LEU A 12 18.87 13.41 8.44
C LEU A 12 19.15 11.91 8.21
N CYS A 13 20.21 11.38 8.83
CA CYS A 13 20.51 9.94 8.83
C CYS A 13 19.46 9.14 9.60
N GLY A 14 18.90 9.69 10.69
CA GLY A 14 17.77 9.10 11.42
C GLY A 14 16.45 9.15 10.63
N LEU A 15 16.19 10.26 9.93
CA LEU A 15 15.02 10.41 9.04
C LEU A 15 15.01 9.37 7.91
N MET A 16 16.16 9.19 7.24
CA MET A 16 16.30 8.24 6.13
C MET A 16 16.38 6.78 6.59
N GLY A 17 16.81 6.52 7.84
CA GLY A 17 16.89 5.17 8.39
C GLY A 17 15.52 4.55 8.70
N ASN A 18 14.48 5.37 8.88
CA ASN A 18 13.17 4.92 9.37
C ASN A 18 12.05 4.99 8.32
N ILE A 19 12.31 5.62 7.17
CA ILE A 19 11.45 5.55 5.98
C ILE A 19 11.82 4.29 5.21
N ILE A 20 10.85 3.39 5.04
CA ILE A 20 11.02 2.16 4.27
C ILE A 20 10.97 2.47 2.78
N GLY A 21 10.05 3.35 2.35
CA GLY A 21 9.93 3.79 0.96
C GLY A 21 8.56 4.35 0.64
N ILE A 22 8.23 4.41 -0.65
CA ILE A 22 6.90 4.80 -1.15
C ILE A 22 6.22 3.52 -1.64
N VAL A 23 4.91 3.34 -1.39
CA VAL A 23 4.16 2.10 -1.75
C VAL A 23 4.45 1.62 -3.17
N ALA A 24 4.44 2.54 -4.16
CA ALA A 24 4.72 2.23 -5.56
C ALA A 24 6.10 1.60 -5.85
N LEU A 25 7.05 1.69 -4.93
CA LEU A 25 8.42 1.20 -5.06
C LEU A 25 8.72 -0.03 -4.19
N LEU A 26 7.76 -0.48 -3.37
CA LEU A 26 7.97 -1.60 -2.44
C LEU A 26 7.58 -2.96 -3.03
N GLY A 27 6.91 -2.98 -4.16
CA GLY A 27 6.53 -4.21 -4.84
C GLY A 27 6.05 -3.99 -6.26
N THR A 28 6.04 -5.08 -7.01
CA THR A 28 5.63 -5.15 -8.41
C THR A 28 4.54 -6.19 -8.61
N ALA A 29 3.82 -6.10 -9.73
CA ALA A 29 2.87 -7.12 -10.16
C ALA A 29 3.48 -7.99 -11.29
N PRO A 30 3.03 -9.24 -11.47
CA PRO A 30 3.55 -10.17 -12.48
C PRO A 30 3.41 -9.68 -13.92
N THR A 31 2.41 -8.86 -14.20
CA THR A 31 2.14 -8.33 -15.54
C THR A 31 1.85 -6.84 -15.50
N PHE A 32 2.04 -6.18 -16.64
CA PHE A 32 1.73 -4.76 -16.79
C PHE A 32 0.23 -4.48 -16.55
N GLU A 33 -0.64 -5.38 -17.02
CA GLU A 33 -2.09 -5.27 -16.86
C GLU A 33 -2.49 -5.31 -15.38
N LEU A 34 -1.94 -6.24 -14.60
CA LEU A 34 -2.17 -6.31 -13.15
C LEU A 34 -1.60 -5.09 -12.43
N SER A 35 -0.39 -4.66 -12.82
CA SER A 35 0.24 -3.46 -12.25
C SER A 35 -0.66 -2.23 -12.43
N ARG A 36 -1.18 -2.02 -13.64
CA ARG A 36 -2.10 -0.92 -13.93
C ARG A 36 -3.40 -1.03 -13.14
N LEU A 37 -4.01 -2.21 -13.08
CA LEU A 37 -5.26 -2.44 -12.34
C LEU A 37 -5.09 -2.18 -10.85
N PHE A 38 -4.00 -2.66 -10.25
CA PHE A 38 -3.71 -2.45 -8.84
C PHE A 38 -3.40 -0.98 -8.53
N ALA A 39 -2.69 -0.27 -9.41
CA ALA A 39 -2.45 1.15 -9.26
C ALA A 39 -3.76 1.96 -9.29
N GLU A 40 -4.68 1.66 -10.21
CA GLU A 40 -6.00 2.29 -10.26
C GLU A 40 -6.87 1.92 -9.04
N TYR A 41 -6.80 0.66 -8.60
CA TYR A 41 -7.48 0.21 -7.40
C TYR A 41 -6.97 0.95 -6.16
N LEU A 42 -5.66 1.14 -6.00
CA LEU A 42 -5.12 1.82 -4.82
C LEU A 42 -5.25 3.35 -4.89
N GLY A 43 -5.22 3.94 -6.08
CA GLY A 43 -5.26 5.39 -6.29
C GLY A 43 -4.10 6.10 -5.56
N ASP A 44 -4.41 7.18 -4.85
CA ASP A 44 -3.42 8.00 -4.14
C ASP A 44 -2.62 7.23 -3.07
N GLN A 45 -3.11 6.07 -2.61
CA GLN A 45 -2.36 5.21 -1.69
C GLN A 45 -1.06 4.69 -2.30
N MET A 46 -0.91 4.69 -3.62
CA MET A 46 0.35 4.38 -4.32
C MET A 46 1.48 5.36 -3.97
N LEU A 47 1.14 6.59 -3.60
CA LEU A 47 2.08 7.65 -3.22
C LEU A 47 2.31 7.73 -1.71
N ALA A 48 1.72 6.83 -0.92
CA ALA A 48 1.89 6.84 0.52
C ALA A 48 3.35 6.55 0.91
N VAL A 49 3.86 7.33 1.86
CA VAL A 49 5.17 7.10 2.49
C VAL A 49 5.01 6.00 3.53
N VAL A 50 5.90 5.02 3.52
CA VAL A 50 5.89 3.91 4.46
C VAL A 50 7.03 4.10 5.46
N CYS A 51 6.69 4.09 6.74
CA CYS A 51 7.61 4.20 7.86
C CYS A 51 7.54 2.96 8.75
N LYS A 52 8.55 2.78 9.60
CA LYS A 52 8.51 1.70 10.59
C LYS A 52 7.53 2.02 11.71
N HIS A 53 7.77 3.09 12.48
CA HIS A 53 6.98 3.45 13.65
C HIS A 53 6.18 4.75 13.44
N TYR A 54 5.06 4.92 14.15
CA TYR A 54 4.35 6.19 14.22
C TYR A 54 5.21 7.34 14.77
N GLU A 55 6.14 7.05 15.68
CA GLU A 55 7.03 8.07 16.23
C GLU A 55 7.89 8.73 15.15
N ASP A 56 8.20 8.01 14.07
CA ASP A 56 8.97 8.49 12.93
C ASP A 56 8.22 9.52 12.08
N VAL A 57 6.89 9.54 12.14
CA VAL A 57 6.06 10.51 11.40
C VAL A 57 6.39 11.94 11.81
N ARG A 58 6.77 12.14 13.09
CA ARG A 58 7.20 13.45 13.62
C ARG A 58 8.49 13.95 13.00
N LEU A 59 9.27 13.05 12.40
CA LEU A 59 10.48 13.40 11.67
C LEU A 59 10.12 13.92 10.27
N LEU A 60 8.97 13.57 9.71
CA LEU A 60 8.55 13.98 8.36
C LEU A 60 8.02 15.42 8.33
N GLU A 61 7.23 15.81 9.33
CA GLU A 61 6.65 17.15 9.44
C GLU A 61 6.66 17.68 10.87
N SER A 62 6.74 19.00 11.00
CA SER A 62 6.47 19.69 12.25
C SER A 62 5.47 20.82 12.04
N TYR A 63 4.67 21.06 13.08
CA TYR A 63 3.66 22.12 13.10
C TYR A 63 4.02 23.13 14.19
N GLN A 64 3.90 24.42 13.84
CA GLN A 64 4.02 25.53 14.78
C GLN A 64 2.86 25.50 15.80
N LYS A 65 3.00 26.23 16.91
CA LYS A 65 1.95 26.32 17.97
C LYS A 65 0.59 26.82 17.46
N ASN A 66 0.57 27.54 16.34
CA ASN A 66 -0.64 28.01 15.68
C ASN A 66 -1.27 26.97 14.73
N GLY A 67 -0.74 25.74 14.69
CA GLY A 67 -1.18 24.65 13.81
C GLY A 67 -0.72 24.78 12.36
N LYS A 68 0.12 25.77 12.01
CA LYS A 68 0.68 25.89 10.65
C LYS A 68 1.88 24.98 10.48
N LEU A 69 1.97 24.36 9.31
CA LEU A 69 3.14 23.61 8.90
C LEU A 69 4.39 24.49 8.97
N ASN A 70 5.49 23.93 9.47
CA ASN A 70 6.79 24.56 9.43
C ASN A 70 7.50 24.20 8.11
N PRO A 71 7.63 25.15 7.15
CA PRO A 71 8.20 24.84 5.83
C PRO A 71 9.72 24.60 5.86
N ASP A 72 10.38 24.98 6.95
CA ASP A 72 11.82 24.79 7.13
C ASP A 72 12.09 23.56 8.01
N PHE A 73 11.34 22.47 7.80
CA PHE A 73 11.52 21.22 8.52
C PHE A 73 11.52 20.01 7.58
N ALA A 74 12.45 19.09 7.81
CA ALA A 74 12.54 17.75 7.23
C ALA A 74 12.20 17.65 5.72
N LEU A 75 11.12 16.93 5.36
CA LEU A 75 10.75 16.67 3.97
C LEU A 75 10.49 17.95 3.17
N HIS A 76 9.84 18.94 3.78
CA HIS A 76 9.57 20.24 3.15
C HIS A 76 10.84 21.04 2.92
N MET A 77 11.76 21.02 3.90
CA MET A 77 13.09 21.63 3.73
C MET A 77 13.86 20.94 2.59
N PHE A 78 13.87 19.61 2.56
CA PHE A 78 14.58 18.85 1.54
C PHE A 78 14.02 19.10 0.13
N ALA A 79 12.69 19.09 -0.02
CA ALA A 79 12.04 19.45 -1.28
C ALA A 79 12.45 20.85 -1.75
N LYS A 80 12.42 21.84 -0.84
CA LYS A 80 12.82 23.23 -1.13
C LYS A 80 14.28 23.34 -1.55
N GLU A 81 15.19 22.58 -0.94
CA GLU A 81 16.60 22.52 -1.34
C GLU A 81 16.79 21.95 -2.76
N LEU A 82 15.91 21.04 -3.18
CA LEU A 82 15.84 20.52 -4.55
C LEU A 82 15.08 21.44 -5.52
N GLY A 83 14.63 22.62 -5.06
CA GLY A 83 13.82 23.55 -5.86
C GLY A 83 12.39 23.06 -6.10
N GLN A 84 11.90 22.13 -5.28
CA GLN A 84 10.55 21.56 -5.34
C GLN A 84 9.71 22.04 -4.15
N SER A 85 8.40 21.84 -4.24
CA SER A 85 7.46 21.97 -3.11
C SER A 85 6.68 20.68 -2.93
N ILE A 86 6.33 20.36 -1.68
CA ILE A 86 5.35 19.33 -1.37
C ILE A 86 4.05 20.05 -1.03
N ASP A 87 3.13 20.06 -1.97
CA ASP A 87 1.86 20.74 -1.83
C ASP A 87 0.74 19.76 -1.48
N GLY A 88 -0.11 20.14 -0.53
CA GLY A 88 -1.24 19.31 -0.08
C GLY A 88 -0.87 18.32 1.02
N ARG A 89 -1.78 17.38 1.28
CA ARG A 89 -1.58 16.31 2.26
C ARG A 89 -1.09 15.06 1.55
N TYR A 90 -0.20 14.32 2.21
CA TYR A 90 0.18 12.98 1.78
C TYR A 90 -0.10 11.97 2.90
N LEU A 91 -0.25 10.71 2.51
CA LEU A 91 -0.51 9.61 3.42
C LEU A 91 0.80 9.03 3.93
N VAL A 92 0.85 8.72 5.23
CA VAL A 92 1.95 7.96 5.85
C VAL A 92 1.37 6.68 6.47
N LEU A 93 2.00 5.55 6.20
CA LEU A 93 1.63 4.23 6.71
C LEU A 93 2.78 3.69 7.56
N CYS A 94 2.52 3.43 8.84
CA CYS A 94 3.52 2.88 9.76
C CYS A 94 3.26 1.39 9.95
N ILE A 95 4.21 0.53 9.57
CA ILE A 95 3.99 -0.92 9.54
C ILE A 95 3.82 -1.54 10.93
N GLU A 96 4.39 -0.94 11.98
CA GLU A 96 4.26 -1.39 13.37
C GLU A 96 2.86 -1.12 13.96
N ASP A 97 2.19 -0.10 13.43
CA ASP A 97 0.85 0.31 13.86
C ASP A 97 -0.25 -0.35 13.01
N ILE A 98 0.13 -1.13 12.00
CA ILE A 98 -0.78 -1.93 11.18
C ILE A 98 -0.94 -3.29 11.84
N ARG A 99 -2.20 -3.67 12.13
CA ARG A 99 -2.50 -5.05 12.53
C ARG A 99 -2.21 -6.00 11.37
N ALA A 100 -1.29 -6.93 11.60
CA ALA A 100 -0.98 -7.99 10.65
C ALA A 100 -2.17 -8.91 10.40
N CYS A 101 -2.28 -9.44 9.19
CA CYS A 101 -3.20 -10.52 8.85
C CYS A 101 -2.77 -11.80 9.56
N GLU A 102 -3.65 -12.33 10.42
CA GLU A 102 -3.42 -13.56 11.18
C GLU A 102 -3.90 -14.79 10.39
N VAL A 103 -3.23 -15.07 9.27
CA VAL A 103 -3.46 -16.29 8.47
C VAL A 103 -2.15 -17.02 8.23
N ASP A 104 -2.25 -18.34 8.05
CA ASP A 104 -1.10 -19.16 7.70
C ASP A 104 -0.52 -18.73 6.35
N LYS A 105 0.76 -19.05 6.14
CA LYS A 105 1.45 -18.75 4.89
C LYS A 105 1.96 -20.03 4.24
N ASP A 106 2.03 -20.01 2.92
CA ASP A 106 2.72 -21.06 2.17
C ASP A 106 4.26 -20.89 2.24
N VAL A 107 4.95 -21.81 1.58
CA VAL A 107 6.43 -21.82 1.52
C VAL A 107 7.02 -20.61 0.77
N GLU A 108 6.22 -19.91 -0.03
CA GLU A 108 6.60 -18.69 -0.75
C GLU A 108 6.22 -17.43 0.05
N GLY A 109 5.64 -17.59 1.25
CA GLY A 109 5.20 -16.50 2.11
C GLY A 109 3.91 -15.83 1.63
N LYS A 110 3.13 -16.45 0.75
CA LYS A 110 1.78 -16.00 0.38
C LYS A 110 0.77 -16.39 1.46
N LEU A 111 -0.25 -15.56 1.63
CA LEU A 111 -1.29 -15.72 2.64
C LEU A 111 -2.28 -16.82 2.20
N LEU A 112 -2.54 -17.80 3.07
CA LEU A 112 -3.45 -18.92 2.78
C LEU A 112 -4.89 -18.54 3.10
N PHE A 113 -5.56 -17.94 2.12
CA PHE A 113 -6.99 -17.68 2.18
C PHE A 113 -7.80 -18.85 1.62
N PRO A 114 -9.00 -19.13 2.17
CA PRO A 114 -9.93 -20.04 1.52
C PRO A 114 -10.37 -19.45 0.17
N ASP A 115 -10.62 -20.33 -0.80
CA ASP A 115 -11.29 -19.92 -2.04
C ASP A 115 -12.68 -19.34 -1.73
N PRO A 116 -13.12 -18.30 -2.45
CA PRO A 116 -14.48 -17.80 -2.31
C PRO A 116 -15.48 -18.87 -2.76
N THR A 117 -16.64 -18.90 -2.11
CA THR A 117 -17.73 -19.83 -2.41
C THR A 117 -19.03 -19.07 -2.63
N LEU A 118 -19.76 -19.46 -3.67
CA LEU A 118 -21.11 -19.00 -3.94
C LEU A 118 -22.11 -19.65 -2.95
N PRO A 119 -23.35 -19.14 -2.84
CA PRO A 119 -24.36 -19.71 -1.94
C PRO A 119 -24.68 -21.20 -2.18
N ASP A 120 -24.41 -21.71 -3.39
CA ASP A 120 -24.55 -23.12 -3.75
C ASP A 120 -23.31 -23.97 -3.42
N GLY A 121 -22.28 -23.36 -2.83
CA GLY A 121 -21.01 -23.99 -2.48
C GLY A 121 -20.00 -24.07 -3.62
N SER A 122 -20.35 -23.65 -4.84
CA SER A 122 -19.44 -23.67 -5.97
C SER A 122 -18.39 -22.54 -5.90
N ARG A 123 -17.21 -22.78 -6.46
CA ARG A 123 -16.18 -21.74 -6.64
C ARG A 123 -16.63 -20.79 -7.77
N PRO A 124 -16.63 -19.47 -7.56
CA PRO A 124 -16.95 -18.51 -8.61
C PRO A 124 -16.09 -18.73 -9.85
N ALA A 125 -16.74 -18.76 -11.02
CA ALA A 125 -16.05 -18.79 -12.30
C ALA A 125 -15.11 -17.58 -12.44
N GLY A 126 -14.00 -17.75 -13.15
CA GLY A 126 -13.03 -16.69 -13.42
C GLY A 126 -12.23 -16.18 -12.22
N PHE A 127 -12.38 -16.74 -11.00
CA PHE A 127 -11.57 -16.32 -9.85
C PHE A 127 -10.11 -16.76 -10.00
N LEU A 128 -9.20 -15.78 -10.09
CA LEU A 128 -7.76 -15.96 -10.33
C LEU A 128 -6.93 -15.96 -9.03
N GLY A 129 -7.44 -15.38 -7.95
CA GLY A 129 -6.76 -15.30 -6.66
C GLY A 129 -6.95 -13.97 -5.95
N TYR A 130 -6.24 -13.80 -4.84
CA TYR A 130 -6.27 -12.56 -4.04
C TYR A 130 -5.15 -11.61 -4.47
N ALA A 131 -5.48 -10.33 -4.62
CA ALA A 131 -4.56 -9.29 -5.11
C ALA A 131 -3.29 -9.18 -4.24
N VAL A 132 -3.43 -9.29 -2.91
CA VAL A 132 -2.30 -9.26 -1.97
C VAL A 132 -1.26 -10.34 -2.25
N ASN A 133 -1.66 -11.51 -2.75
CA ASN A 133 -0.76 -12.62 -3.09
C ASN A 133 -0.17 -12.52 -4.50
N MET A 134 -0.67 -11.58 -5.31
CA MET A 134 -0.12 -11.28 -6.63
C MET A 134 0.95 -10.19 -6.58
N ILE A 135 1.23 -9.58 -5.43
CA ILE A 135 2.34 -8.64 -5.29
C ILE A 135 3.64 -9.40 -5.07
N ASN A 136 4.64 -9.10 -5.88
CA ASN A 136 6.03 -9.48 -5.68
C ASN A 136 6.69 -8.37 -4.85
N ILE A 137 7.17 -8.68 -3.66
CA ILE A 137 7.90 -7.72 -2.83
C ILE A 137 9.29 -7.54 -3.43
N GLU A 138 9.74 -6.31 -3.59
CA GLU A 138 11.07 -6.02 -4.12
C GLU A 138 12.16 -6.64 -3.25
N ALA A 139 13.24 -7.13 -3.88
CA ALA A 139 14.27 -7.91 -3.20
C ALA A 139 14.93 -7.12 -2.05
N ASP A 140 15.15 -5.83 -2.23
CA ASP A 140 15.71 -4.94 -1.21
C ASP A 140 14.80 -4.79 0.03
N HIS A 141 13.53 -5.20 -0.08
CA HIS A 141 12.53 -5.13 0.98
C HIS A 141 12.07 -6.49 1.49
N SER A 142 12.62 -7.61 1.02
CA SER A 142 12.20 -8.96 1.44
C SER A 142 12.40 -9.22 2.93
N ASP A 143 13.45 -8.61 3.51
CA ASP A 143 13.78 -8.73 4.94
C ASP A 143 13.14 -7.63 5.80
N THR A 144 12.37 -6.73 5.21
CA THR A 144 11.66 -5.67 5.95
C THR A 144 10.56 -6.30 6.80
N LYS A 145 10.71 -6.19 8.12
CA LYS A 145 9.79 -6.76 9.10
C LYS A 145 9.48 -5.78 10.22
N THR A 146 8.32 -5.96 10.82
CA THR A 146 7.99 -5.38 12.12
C THR A 146 8.84 -6.00 13.22
N ASP A 147 8.85 -5.39 14.39
CA ASP A 147 9.52 -5.88 15.60
C ASP A 147 8.91 -7.21 16.08
N SER A 148 7.64 -7.45 15.77
CA SER A 148 6.97 -8.74 15.97
C SER A 148 7.33 -9.79 14.91
N GLY A 149 8.17 -9.45 13.93
CA GLY A 149 8.62 -10.35 12.88
C GLY A 149 7.69 -10.48 11.68
N CYS A 150 6.66 -9.62 11.56
CA CYS A 150 5.71 -9.63 10.45
C CYS A 150 6.29 -8.86 9.25
N GLY A 151 6.29 -9.47 8.06
CA GLY A 151 6.72 -8.86 6.81
C GLY A 151 5.68 -7.93 6.18
N LEU A 152 6.06 -7.32 5.05
CA LEU A 152 5.22 -6.36 4.32
C LEU A 152 3.94 -6.96 3.73
N ARG A 153 3.91 -8.27 3.42
CA ARG A 153 2.73 -8.90 2.81
C ARG A 153 1.55 -8.90 3.76
N GLU A 154 1.72 -9.44 4.96
CA GLU A 154 0.66 -9.54 5.97
C GLU A 154 0.36 -8.20 6.67
N THR A 155 1.25 -7.22 6.57
CA THR A 155 1.06 -5.88 7.15
C THR A 155 0.61 -4.90 6.07
N LEU A 156 1.56 -4.23 5.41
CA LEU A 156 1.33 -3.16 4.45
C LEU A 156 0.41 -3.59 3.29
N PHE A 157 0.76 -4.63 2.56
CA PHE A 157 0.01 -5.01 1.35
C PHE A 157 -1.37 -5.59 1.71
N TYR A 158 -1.50 -6.30 2.83
CA TYR A 158 -2.82 -6.70 3.32
C TYR A 158 -3.65 -5.50 3.78
N ARG A 159 -3.07 -4.47 4.40
CA ARG A 159 -3.79 -3.24 4.72
C ARG A 159 -4.30 -2.50 3.47
N LEU A 160 -3.54 -2.55 2.38
CA LEU A 160 -3.87 -1.89 1.11
C LEU A 160 -4.92 -2.66 0.31
N PHE A 161 -4.79 -3.98 0.22
CA PHE A 161 -5.65 -4.82 -0.62
C PHE A 161 -6.71 -5.61 0.15
N GLY A 162 -6.54 -5.88 1.44
CA GLY A 162 -7.43 -6.75 2.21
C GLY A 162 -7.67 -8.09 1.49
N ASP A 163 -8.93 -8.49 1.46
CA ASP A 163 -9.40 -9.69 0.74
C ASP A 163 -9.76 -9.39 -0.73
N THR A 164 -9.16 -8.37 -1.37
CA THR A 164 -9.49 -7.99 -2.76
C THR A 164 -9.25 -9.16 -3.72
N GLN A 165 -10.30 -9.55 -4.45
CA GLN A 165 -10.31 -10.70 -5.36
C GLN A 165 -10.02 -10.26 -6.80
N VAL A 166 -9.36 -11.12 -7.59
CA VAL A 166 -9.04 -10.86 -9.00
C VAL A 166 -9.81 -11.85 -9.88
N TYR A 167 -10.48 -11.33 -10.91
CA TYR A 167 -11.32 -12.09 -11.84
C TYR A 167 -10.86 -11.96 -13.29
N GLU A 168 -11.17 -12.96 -14.11
CA GLU A 168 -10.90 -12.94 -15.54
C GLU A 168 -11.72 -11.87 -16.27
N THR A 169 -13.03 -11.79 -16.03
CA THR A 169 -13.91 -10.83 -16.69
C THR A 169 -14.80 -10.06 -15.72
N ARG A 170 -15.33 -8.90 -16.15
CA ARG A 170 -16.35 -8.14 -15.40
C ARG A 170 -17.59 -8.99 -15.11
N ASP A 171 -17.97 -9.86 -16.02
CA ASP A 171 -19.17 -10.68 -15.86
C ASP A 171 -18.97 -11.81 -14.86
N ASP A 172 -17.77 -12.41 -14.80
CA ASP A 172 -17.38 -13.32 -13.72
C ASP A 172 -17.43 -12.62 -12.36
N MET A 173 -16.82 -11.43 -12.27
CA MET A 173 -16.81 -10.61 -11.06
C MET A 173 -18.24 -10.26 -10.60
N LYS A 174 -19.14 -9.89 -11.53
CA LYS A 174 -20.55 -9.59 -11.22
C LYS A 174 -21.29 -10.83 -10.70
N ARG A 175 -21.06 -12.00 -11.31
CA ARG A 175 -21.67 -13.26 -10.84
C ARG A 175 -21.19 -13.64 -9.44
N ALA A 176 -19.99 -13.21 -9.06
CA ALA A 176 -19.38 -13.47 -7.76
C ALA A 176 -19.72 -12.44 -6.67
N ILE A 177 -20.58 -11.45 -6.94
CA ILE A 177 -20.84 -10.32 -6.02
C ILE A 177 -21.22 -10.75 -4.61
N SER A 178 -21.93 -11.88 -4.45
CA SER A 178 -22.37 -12.38 -3.14
C SER A 178 -21.24 -12.90 -2.25
N CYS A 179 -20.07 -13.22 -2.80
CA CYS A 179 -18.93 -13.74 -2.05
C CYS A 179 -17.73 -12.78 -2.00
N ILE A 180 -17.86 -11.59 -2.59
CA ILE A 180 -16.85 -10.53 -2.50
C ILE A 180 -17.09 -9.72 -1.22
N LYS A 181 -16.09 -9.68 -0.33
CA LYS A 181 -16.19 -8.98 0.96
C LYS A 181 -15.66 -7.55 0.89
N ASP A 182 -14.40 -7.40 0.48
CA ASP A 182 -13.70 -6.11 0.52
C ASP A 182 -13.68 -5.40 -0.83
N GLY A 183 -13.51 -6.13 -1.92
CA GLY A 183 -13.36 -5.54 -3.24
C GLY A 183 -12.98 -6.59 -4.27
N ALA A 184 -13.09 -6.21 -5.53
CA ALA A 184 -12.64 -7.05 -6.62
C ALA A 184 -12.19 -6.23 -7.83
N VAL A 185 -11.29 -6.80 -8.61
CA VAL A 185 -10.91 -6.28 -9.92
C VAL A 185 -11.07 -7.37 -10.98
N SER A 186 -11.27 -6.98 -12.23
CA SER A 186 -11.27 -7.91 -13.36
C SER A 186 -10.23 -7.53 -14.42
N MET A 187 -9.67 -8.52 -15.11
CA MET A 187 -8.59 -8.32 -16.09
C MET A 187 -8.99 -7.43 -17.27
N ASP A 188 -10.27 -7.37 -17.60
CA ASP A 188 -10.84 -6.47 -18.62
C ASP A 188 -11.09 -5.04 -18.10
N GLY A 189 -10.79 -4.72 -16.84
CA GLY A 189 -10.83 -3.36 -16.26
C GLY A 189 -12.01 -3.07 -15.35
N GLY A 190 -12.65 -4.08 -14.76
CA GLY A 190 -13.68 -3.88 -13.75
C GLY A 190 -13.04 -3.56 -12.41
N ILE A 191 -13.59 -2.58 -11.68
CA ILE A 191 -13.19 -2.28 -10.30
C ILE A 191 -14.43 -2.15 -9.42
N LEU A 192 -14.55 -3.07 -8.48
CA LEU A 192 -15.50 -3.05 -7.38
C LEU A 192 -14.73 -2.73 -6.10
N ARG A 193 -15.10 -1.63 -5.46
CA ARG A 193 -14.56 -1.21 -4.17
C ARG A 193 -15.52 -1.64 -3.06
N GLY A 194 -14.98 -1.82 -1.86
CA GLY A 194 -15.76 -2.23 -0.70
C GLY A 194 -16.93 -1.31 -0.39
N ASN A 195 -17.88 -1.83 0.39
CA ASN A 195 -19.09 -1.12 0.81
C ASN A 195 -19.97 -0.63 -0.36
N GLY A 196 -19.99 -1.37 -1.48
CA GLY A 196 -20.90 -1.13 -2.60
C GLY A 196 -20.48 0.03 -3.52
N ALA A 197 -19.21 0.44 -3.50
CA ALA A 197 -18.68 1.45 -4.42
C ALA A 197 -18.13 0.81 -5.69
N VAL A 198 -18.36 1.42 -6.86
CA VAL A 198 -17.88 0.92 -8.16
C VAL A 198 -17.21 2.06 -8.92
N SER A 199 -16.08 1.78 -9.58
CA SER A 199 -15.46 2.73 -10.52
C SER A 199 -15.95 2.44 -11.95
N LEU A 200 -16.40 3.47 -12.65
CA LEU A 200 -16.85 3.40 -14.05
C LEU A 200 -16.12 4.47 -14.88
N GLY A 201 -15.78 4.16 -16.12
CA GLY A 201 -15.07 5.08 -17.02
C GLY A 201 -14.01 4.37 -17.87
N CYS A 202 -13.28 5.14 -18.67
CA CYS A 202 -12.12 4.63 -19.41
C CYS A 202 -10.84 4.75 -18.57
N LEU A 203 -9.99 3.75 -18.74
CA LEU A 203 -8.58 3.69 -18.31
C LEU A 203 -7.69 4.53 -19.23
#